data_AF-A0A1A7C8X3-F1
#
_entry.id   AF-A0A1A7C8X3-F1
#
_cell.length_a   1.000
_cell.length_b   1.000
_cell.length_c   1.000
_cell.angle_alpha   90.00
_cell.angle_beta   90.00
_cell.angle_gamma   90.00
#
_symmetry.space_group_name_H-M   'P 1'
#
loop_
_entity.id
_entity.type
_entity.pdbx_description
1 polymer ?
#
loop_
_entity_poly.entity_id
_entity_poly.type
_entity_poly.pdbx_seq_one_letter_code
_entity_poly.pdbx_strand_id
1 'polypeptide(L)'
;MRDSDLKDGALQVRQNKGNKLLRIVLEHDGVPSELAKVIERIHARPDRPRTTFIVSLPNGSQVKKWHLRLRFDNARKSAAELALKAGNEELAGRIKAFQFRDIRARSASDIVDLSAASSLLGHSEKVITEKVYRRIGQAVRPTR
;
A
#
# COMPACT_ATOMS: atom_id res chain seq x y z
N MET A 1 -4.42 12.33 4.61
CA MET A 1 -5.48 11.32 4.73
C MET A 1 -6.09 11.45 6.11
N ARG A 2 -7.24 12.08 6.14
CA ARG A 2 -8.10 12.32 7.29
C ARG A 2 -9.41 11.55 7.09
N ASP A 3 -10.17 11.36 8.16
CA ASP A 3 -11.49 10.74 8.06
C ASP A 3 -12.42 11.56 7.16
N SER A 4 -12.24 12.89 7.09
CA SER A 4 -12.94 13.77 6.15
C SER A 4 -12.63 13.51 4.67
N ASP A 5 -11.55 12.78 4.38
CA ASP A 5 -11.20 12.37 3.00
C ASP A 5 -12.00 11.12 2.56
N LEU A 6 -12.71 10.46 3.49
CA LEU A 6 -13.65 9.36 3.22
C LEU A 6 -15.02 9.95 2.94
N LYS A 7 -15.39 10.04 1.66
CA LYS A 7 -16.69 10.57 1.23
C LYS A 7 -17.06 10.05 -0.14
N ASP A 8 -18.36 10.05 -0.44
CA ASP A 8 -18.92 9.63 -1.73
C ASP A 8 -18.46 8.21 -2.13
N GLY A 9 -18.45 7.28 -1.16
CA GLY A 9 -18.05 5.89 -1.35
C GLY A 9 -16.56 5.66 -1.68
N ALA A 10 -15.70 6.68 -1.48
CA ALA A 10 -14.29 6.62 -1.85
C ALA A 10 -13.37 7.28 -0.83
N LEU A 11 -12.10 6.86 -0.83
CA LEU A 11 -11.00 7.59 -0.22
C LEU A 11 -10.42 8.59 -1.23
N GLN A 12 -10.55 9.88 -0.94
CA GLN A 12 -10.01 10.95 -1.77
C GLN A 12 -8.54 11.22 -1.44
N VAL A 13 -7.67 11.14 -2.44
CA VAL A 13 -6.22 11.29 -2.26
C VAL A 13 -5.68 12.32 -3.24
N ARG A 14 -5.06 13.38 -2.70
CA ARG A 14 -4.17 14.26 -3.47
C ARG A 14 -2.73 13.80 -3.25
N GLN A 15 -2.08 13.32 -4.31
CA GLN A 15 -0.67 12.93 -4.23
C GLN A 15 0.22 14.18 -4.16
N ASN A 16 1.08 14.28 -3.14
CA ASN A 16 2.00 15.42 -2.99
C ASN A 16 2.96 15.55 -4.18
N LYS A 17 3.45 14.41 -4.70
CA LYS A 17 4.25 14.37 -5.93
C LYS A 17 3.32 14.15 -7.12
N GLY A 18 3.41 14.99 -8.15
CA GLY A 18 2.60 14.90 -9.36
C GLY A 18 1.19 15.49 -9.24
N ASN A 19 0.75 15.88 -8.04
CA ASN A 19 -0.52 16.58 -7.77
C ASN A 19 -1.79 15.85 -8.29
N LYS A 20 -1.71 14.57 -8.63
CA LYS A 20 -2.88 13.80 -9.08
C LYS A 20 -3.91 13.67 -7.96
N LEU A 21 -5.16 13.88 -8.35
CA LEU A 21 -6.34 13.67 -7.53
C LEU A 21 -6.93 12.31 -7.87
N LEU A 22 -7.11 11.48 -6.86
CA LEU A 22 -7.63 10.12 -6.98
C LEU A 22 -8.86 9.96 -6.08
N ARG A 23 -9.85 9.21 -6.56
CA ARG A 23 -10.97 8.69 -5.79
C ARG A 23 -10.82 7.17 -5.76
N ILE A 24 -10.26 6.64 -4.68
CA ILE A 24 -10.07 5.20 -4.53
C ILE A 24 -11.38 4.64 -3.97
N VAL A 25 -12.16 3.97 -4.81
CA VAL A 25 -13.49 3.46 -4.45
C VAL A 25 -13.36 2.38 -3.37
N LEU A 26 -14.23 2.42 -2.37
CA LEU A 26 -14.22 1.51 -1.22
C LEU A 26 -15.08 0.26 -1.43
N GLU A 27 -15.94 0.26 -2.44
CA GLU A 27 -16.83 -0.83 -2.82
C GLU A 27 -16.79 -1.04 -4.34
N HIS A 28 -16.88 -2.29 -4.79
CA HIS A 28 -17.03 -2.63 -6.19
C HIS A 28 -18.09 -3.73 -6.32
N ASP A 29 -19.11 -3.51 -7.14
CA ASP A 29 -20.21 -4.45 -7.38
C ASP A 29 -20.91 -4.94 -6.09
N GLY A 30 -21.16 -4.02 -5.14
CA GLY A 30 -21.78 -4.35 -3.85
C GLY A 30 -20.85 -5.04 -2.85
N VAL A 31 -19.58 -5.25 -3.21
CA VAL A 31 -18.59 -5.92 -2.35
C VAL A 31 -17.60 -4.90 -1.76
N PRO A 32 -17.46 -4.83 -0.43
CA PRO A 32 -16.45 -4.00 0.20
C PRO A 32 -15.03 -4.42 -0.20
N SER A 33 -14.25 -3.45 -0.67
CA SER A 33 -12.83 -3.64 -0.98
C SER A 33 -12.01 -3.99 0.27
N GLU A 34 -10.85 -4.61 0.09
CA GLU A 34 -9.91 -4.84 1.18
C GLU A 34 -9.45 -3.53 1.85
N LEU A 35 -9.41 -2.42 1.11
CA LEU A 35 -9.14 -1.11 1.69
C LEU A 35 -10.24 -0.70 2.68
N ALA A 36 -11.51 -0.88 2.31
CA ALA A 36 -12.64 -0.58 3.20
C ALA A 36 -12.56 -1.39 4.50
N LYS A 37 -12.32 -2.70 4.39
CA LYS A 37 -12.14 -3.60 5.55
C LYS A 37 -10.98 -3.16 6.44
N VAL A 38 -9.87 -2.71 5.86
CA VAL A 38 -8.73 -2.19 6.64
C VAL A 38 -9.09 -0.91 7.37
N ILE A 39 -9.82 0.01 6.74
CA ILE A 39 -10.25 1.27 7.36
C ILE A 39 -11.23 0.99 8.50
N GLU A 40 -12.24 0.14 8.25
CA GLU A 40 -13.19 -0.29 9.27
C GLU A 40 -12.47 -0.92 10.47
N ARG A 41 -11.53 -1.84 10.22
CA ARG A 41 -10.71 -2.44 11.28
C ARG A 41 -9.90 -1.39 12.06
N ILE A 42 -9.40 -0.34 11.41
CA ILE A 42 -8.69 0.74 12.11
C ILE A 42 -9.67 1.55 12.99
N HIS A 43 -10.85 1.84 12.45
CA HIS A 43 -11.89 2.60 13.13
C HIS A 43 -12.49 1.85 14.33
N ALA A 44 -12.60 0.53 14.23
CA ALA A 44 -13.16 -0.35 15.26
C ALA A 44 -12.19 -0.70 16.40
N ARG A 45 -10.96 -0.16 16.40
CA ARG A 45 -9.98 -0.46 17.48
C ARG A 45 -10.47 0.11 18.81
N PRO A 46 -10.52 -0.70 19.88
CA PRO A 46 -11.01 -0.24 21.19
C PRO A 46 -10.12 0.85 21.80
N ASP A 47 -8.82 0.84 21.48
CA ASP A 47 -7.82 1.81 21.92
C ASP A 47 -7.56 2.92 20.90
N ARG A 48 -8.44 3.10 19.89
CA ARG A 48 -8.27 4.15 18.89
C ARG A 48 -8.30 5.52 19.59
N PRO A 49 -7.24 6.34 19.49
CA PRO A 49 -7.24 7.67 20.07
C PRO A 49 -8.24 8.58 19.36
N ARG A 50 -8.77 9.59 20.06
CA ARG A 50 -9.54 10.66 19.43
C ARG A 50 -8.66 11.40 18.44
N THR A 51 -8.96 11.28 17.15
CA THR A 51 -8.16 11.84 16.06
C THR A 51 -9.04 12.07 14.84
N THR A 52 -8.58 12.94 13.93
CA THR A 52 -9.17 13.12 12.60
C THR A 52 -8.40 12.38 11.51
N PHE A 53 -7.30 11.72 11.85
CA PHE A 53 -6.48 10.98 10.90
C PHE A 53 -6.95 9.53 10.79
N ILE A 54 -7.00 8.99 9.57
CA ILE A 54 -7.29 7.57 9.35
C ILE A 54 -6.23 6.71 10.05
N VAL A 55 -4.96 7.07 9.90
CA VAL A 55 -3.83 6.43 10.58
C VAL A 55 -3.15 7.44 11.50
N SER A 56 -3.16 7.16 12.80
CA SER A 56 -2.58 7.99 13.85
C SER A 56 -1.57 7.23 14.70
N LEU A 57 -0.74 7.97 15.44
CA LEU A 57 0.02 7.45 16.56
C LEU A 57 -0.90 7.19 17.77
N PRO A 58 -0.45 6.44 18.80
CA PRO A 58 -1.25 6.16 20.00
C PRO A 58 -1.74 7.42 20.73
N ASN A 59 -1.01 8.53 20.66
CA ASN A 59 -1.43 9.81 21.23
C ASN A 59 -2.39 10.62 20.32
N GLY A 60 -2.92 10.03 19.25
CA GLY A 60 -3.84 10.68 18.31
C GLY A 60 -3.17 11.57 17.26
N SER A 61 -1.86 11.80 17.34
CA SER A 61 -1.15 12.65 16.39
C SER A 61 -0.94 11.98 15.02
N GLN A 62 -0.68 12.80 14.00
CA GLN A 62 -0.46 12.33 12.63
C GLN A 62 0.78 11.45 12.50
N VAL A 63 0.65 10.33 11.79
CA VAL A 63 1.81 9.55 11.37
C VAL A 63 2.59 10.30 10.28
N LYS A 64 3.85 10.65 10.58
CA LYS A 64 4.84 11.18 9.64
C LYS A 64 5.51 10.05 8.83
N LYS A 65 6.06 10.40 7.65
CA LYS A 65 6.76 9.48 6.74
C LYS A 65 7.85 8.65 7.44
N TRP A 66 8.63 9.27 8.32
CA TRP A 66 9.73 8.60 9.01
C TRP A 66 9.24 7.55 10.03
N HIS A 67 8.08 7.75 10.66
CA HIS A 67 7.50 6.74 11.55
C HIS A 67 7.21 5.44 10.81
N LEU A 68 6.63 5.53 9.60
CA LEU A 68 6.33 4.37 8.76
C LEU A 68 7.61 3.66 8.34
N ARG A 69 8.60 4.44 7.87
CA ARG A 69 9.90 3.90 7.48
C ARG A 69 10.58 3.16 8.62
N LEU A 70 10.68 3.78 9.80
CA LEU A 70 11.36 3.20 10.96
C LEU A 70 10.67 1.91 11.43
N ARG A 71 9.33 1.92 11.53
CA ARG A 71 8.57 0.73 11.92
C ARG A 71 8.73 -0.40 10.92
N PHE A 72 8.74 -0.08 9.62
CA PHE A 72 9.00 -1.06 8.57
C PHE A 72 10.43 -1.61 8.64
N ASP A 73 11.43 -0.75 8.80
CA ASP A 73 12.84 -1.16 8.89
C ASP A 73 13.07 -2.10 10.08
N ASN A 74 12.44 -1.83 11.23
CA ASN A 74 12.47 -2.70 12.40
C ASN A 74 11.82 -4.06 12.10
N ALA A 75 10.62 -4.08 11.52
CA ALA A 75 9.93 -5.31 11.15
C ALA A 75 10.73 -6.14 10.13
N ARG A 76 11.34 -5.47 9.14
CA ARG A 76 12.20 -6.08 8.12
C ARG A 76 13.44 -6.72 8.74
N LYS A 77 14.09 -6.05 9.70
CA LYS A 77 15.24 -6.59 10.42
C LYS A 77 14.84 -7.86 11.17
N SER A 78 13.77 -7.82 11.96
CA SER A 78 13.27 -8.99 12.69
C SER A 78 12.90 -10.16 11.78
N ALA A 79 12.22 -9.89 10.66
CA ALA A 79 11.86 -10.92 9.69
C ALA A 79 13.11 -11.57 9.03
N ALA A 80 14.13 -10.77 8.71
CA ALA A 80 15.38 -11.28 8.16
C ALA A 80 16.15 -12.14 9.17
N GLU A 81 16.17 -11.74 10.45
CA GLU A 81 16.79 -12.53 11.53
C GLU A 81 16.07 -13.87 11.72
N LEU A 82 14.74 -13.89 11.65
CA LEU A 82 13.96 -15.13 11.72
C LEU A 82 14.27 -16.06 10.54
N ALA A 83 14.38 -15.53 9.32
CA ALA A 83 14.72 -16.32 8.13
C ALA A 83 16.15 -16.92 8.24
N LEU A 84 17.12 -16.16 8.78
CA LEU A 84 18.46 -16.67 9.05
C LEU A 84 18.45 -17.78 10.10
N LYS A 85 17.69 -17.61 11.20
CA LYS A 85 17.54 -18.65 12.23
C LYS A 85 16.93 -19.93 11.69
N ALA A 86 16.07 -19.83 10.67
CA ALA A 86 15.49 -20.97 9.97
C ALA A 86 16.42 -21.56 8.88
N GLY A 87 17.67 -21.06 8.74
CA GLY A 87 18.62 -21.54 7.74
C GLY A 87 18.34 -21.06 6.30
N ASN A 88 17.41 -20.11 6.11
CA ASN A 88 17.04 -19.63 4.78
C ASN A 88 17.73 -18.28 4.47
N GLU A 89 19.01 -18.37 4.09
CA GLU A 89 19.85 -17.20 3.79
C GLU A 89 19.36 -16.42 2.56
N GLU A 90 18.86 -17.11 1.53
CA GLU A 90 18.34 -16.47 0.32
C GLU A 90 17.13 -15.59 0.66
N LEU A 91 16.17 -16.13 1.42
CA LEU A 91 14.99 -15.38 1.87
C LEU A 91 15.40 -14.20 2.75
N ALA A 92 16.35 -14.39 3.66
CA ALA A 92 16.87 -13.31 4.50
C ALA A 92 17.50 -12.19 3.65
N GLY A 93 18.26 -12.54 2.61
CA GLY A 93 18.81 -11.58 1.64
C GLY A 93 17.72 -10.79 0.93
N ARG A 94 16.68 -11.49 0.43
CA ARG A 94 15.52 -10.86 -0.23
C ARG A 94 14.73 -9.93 0.70
N ILE A 95 14.50 -10.34 1.95
CA ILE A 95 13.84 -9.50 2.96
C ILE A 95 14.68 -8.24 3.23
N LYS A 96 15.99 -8.38 3.40
CA LYS A 96 16.89 -7.23 3.64
C LYS A 96 16.88 -6.24 2.48
N ALA A 97 16.80 -6.71 1.23
CA ALA A 97 16.78 -5.87 0.03
C ALA A 97 15.46 -5.10 -0.15
N PHE A 98 14.33 -5.62 0.36
CA PHE A 98 13.02 -5.01 0.17
C PHE A 98 12.84 -3.74 1.03
N GLN A 99 12.50 -2.62 0.40
CA GLN A 99 12.30 -1.33 1.08
C GLN A 99 10.81 -0.97 1.19
N PHE A 100 10.45 -0.10 2.14
CA PHE A 100 9.05 0.33 2.33
C PHE A 100 8.40 0.90 1.04
N ARG A 101 9.19 1.60 0.21
CA ARG A 101 8.72 2.16 -1.06
C ARG A 101 8.37 1.10 -2.11
N ASP A 102 8.94 -0.11 -1.99
CA ASP A 102 8.75 -1.19 -2.95
C ASP A 102 7.34 -1.80 -2.86
N ILE A 103 6.60 -1.52 -1.77
CA ILE A 103 5.16 -1.83 -1.67
C ILE A 103 4.40 -1.23 -2.87
N ARG A 104 4.79 -0.05 -3.37
CA ARG A 104 4.12 0.59 -4.52
C ARG A 104 4.31 -0.22 -5.81
N ALA A 105 5.51 -0.75 -6.03
CA ALA A 105 5.81 -1.64 -7.15
C ALA A 105 5.12 -3.01 -6.97
N ARG A 106 5.04 -3.49 -5.72
CA ARG A 106 4.29 -4.71 -5.41
C ARG A 106 2.81 -4.55 -5.75
N SER A 107 2.16 -3.47 -5.29
CA SER A 107 0.76 -3.18 -5.60
C SER A 107 0.48 -3.06 -7.10
N ALA A 108 1.39 -2.45 -7.88
CA ALA A 108 1.24 -2.40 -9.33
C ALA A 108 1.41 -3.77 -9.99
N SER A 109 2.22 -4.66 -9.42
CA SER A 109 2.41 -6.02 -9.92
C SER A 109 1.25 -6.95 -9.57
N ASP A 110 0.55 -6.70 -8.45
CA ASP A 110 -0.63 -7.47 -8.03
C ASP A 110 -1.88 -7.12 -8.88
N ILE A 111 -1.88 -5.97 -9.57
CA ILE A 111 -2.96 -5.57 -10.48
C ILE A 111 -2.66 -6.06 -11.89
N VAL A 112 -3.50 -6.96 -12.40
CA VAL A 112 -3.31 -7.60 -13.72
C VAL A 112 -3.38 -6.58 -14.86
N ASP A 113 -4.36 -5.67 -14.82
CA ASP A 113 -4.51 -4.64 -15.85
C ASP A 113 -3.55 -3.47 -15.63
N LEU A 114 -2.65 -3.25 -16.59
CA LEU A 114 -1.65 -2.18 -16.55
C LEU A 114 -2.31 -0.79 -16.48
N SER A 115 -3.48 -0.62 -17.12
CA SER A 115 -4.19 0.65 -17.10
C SER A 115 -4.69 0.98 -15.69
N ALA A 116 -5.33 0.03 -15.02
CA ALA A 116 -5.78 0.14 -13.64
C ALA A 116 -4.61 0.36 -12.68
N ALA A 117 -3.51 -0.38 -12.84
CA ALA A 117 -2.30 -0.19 -12.05
C ALA A 117 -1.73 1.24 -12.20
N SER A 118 -1.63 1.73 -13.44
CA SER A 118 -1.13 3.09 -13.72
C SER A 118 -2.03 4.17 -13.14
N SER A 119 -3.35 4.01 -13.26
CA SER A 119 -4.36 4.90 -12.69
C SER A 119 -4.28 4.96 -11.17
N LEU A 120 -4.18 3.81 -10.49
CA LEU A 120 -4.03 3.75 -9.04
C LEU A 120 -2.74 4.43 -8.57
N LEU A 121 -1.64 4.24 -9.29
CA LEU A 121 -0.39 4.94 -9.01
C LEU A 121 -0.41 6.42 -9.43
N GLY A 122 -1.45 6.91 -10.10
CA GLY A 122 -1.52 8.30 -10.55
C GLY A 122 -0.43 8.65 -11.57
N HIS A 123 0.01 7.69 -12.38
CA HIS A 123 0.93 7.98 -13.48
C HIS A 123 0.16 8.35 -14.73
N SER A 124 0.54 9.48 -15.36
CA SER A 124 -0.02 9.89 -16.66
C SER A 124 0.39 8.94 -17.78
N GLU A 125 1.59 8.38 -17.71
CA GLU A 125 2.13 7.46 -18.71
C GLU A 125 2.25 6.04 -18.15
N LYS A 126 1.64 5.07 -18.86
CA LYS A 126 1.66 3.64 -18.48
C LYS A 126 3.08 3.04 -18.50
N VAL A 127 3.95 3.57 -19.36
CA VAL A 127 5.34 3.11 -19.55
C VAL A 127 6.13 3.17 -18.24
N ILE A 128 5.91 4.19 -17.41
CA ILE A 128 6.58 4.32 -16.11
C ILE A 128 6.16 3.17 -15.19
N THR A 129 4.86 2.88 -15.14
CA THR A 129 4.32 1.78 -14.33
C THR A 129 4.88 0.44 -14.78
N GLU A 130 4.93 0.20 -16.09
CA GLU A 130 5.46 -1.04 -16.67
C GLU A 130 6.95 -1.22 -16.38
N LYS A 131 7.79 -0.23 -16.66
CA LYS A 131 9.25 -0.37 -16.54
C LYS A 131 9.76 -0.33 -15.09
N VAL A 132 9.16 0.51 -14.24
CA VAL A 132 9.68 0.81 -12.91
C VAL A 132 8.92 0.09 -11.81
N TYR A 133 7.61 -0.11 -11.98
CA TYR A 133 6.73 -0.58 -10.92
C TYR A 133 6.25 -2.01 -11.12
N ARG A 134 6.32 -2.62 -12.33
CA ARG A 134 6.14 -4.07 -12.45
C ARG A 134 7.44 -4.80 -12.12
N ARG A 135 7.30 -5.80 -11.24
CA ARG A 135 8.36 -6.77 -10.92
C ARG A 135 8.03 -8.17 -11.43
N ILE A 136 6.78 -8.40 -11.81
CA ILE A 136 6.28 -9.66 -12.37
C ILE A 136 5.82 -9.38 -13.81
N GLY A 137 6.19 -10.27 -14.73
CA GLY A 137 5.78 -10.19 -16.14
C GLY A 137 4.26 -10.28 -16.33
N GLN A 138 3.78 -9.99 -17.54
CA GLN A 138 2.36 -10.10 -17.86
C GLN A 138 1.87 -11.53 -17.77
N ALA A 139 0.88 -11.76 -16.90
CA ALA A 139 0.09 -12.97 -16.95
C ALA A 139 -0.73 -12.94 -18.25
N VAL A 140 -0.39 -13.84 -19.17
CA VAL A 140 -1.11 -14.03 -20.42
C VAL A 140 -2.00 -15.26 -20.28
N ARG A 141 -3.24 -15.18 -20.76
CA ARG A 141 -4.07 -16.37 -20.85
C ARG A 141 -3.50 -17.25 -21.97
N PRO A 142 -3.29 -18.56 -21.73
CA PRO A 142 -2.92 -19.46 -22.82
C PRO A 142 -4.03 -19.49 -23.86
N THR A 143 -3.66 -19.78 -25.11
CA THR A 143 -4.66 -20.13 -26.12
C THR A 143 -4.97 -21.61 -25.98
N ARG A 144 -6.27 -21.92 -25.81
CA ARG A 144 -6.85 -23.20 -25.36
C ARG A 144 -6.72 -23.46 -23.86
#